data_AF-X0XJG5-F1
#
_entry.id   AF-X0XJG5-F1
#
_cell.length_a   1.000
_cell.length_b   1.000
_cell.length_c   1.000
_cell.angle_alpha   90.00
_cell.angle_beta   90.00
_cell.angle_gamma   90.00
#
_symmetry.space_group_name_H-M   'P 1'
#
loop_
_entity.id
_entity.type
_entity.pdbx_description
1 polymer ?
#
loop_
_entity_poly.entity_id
_entity_poly.type
_entity_poly.pdbx_seq_one_letter_code
_entity_poly.pdbx_strand_id
1 'polypeptide(L)'
;MITFPPYATWIRTAEFVLRRTGFGFFVLAVCSVFCLNVLSAAAAETHTLRYRFAPGETLCWEVIHRGKVSATISGTSQDTETLSESLKLWRVIDVKPDGTATFEYRVDNVKMRQKHTGSKEVRYNSQTDAKPPAVFKDVAEAVGKPFSRITIDTRGGVVKREQLHDNPFTKNKGQLAVPLPEKPVAVGQTWSQPHEVIVPLESGGI
;
A
#
# COMPACT_ATOMS: atom_id res chain seq x y z
N MET A 1 17.61 -17.49 8.24
CA MET A 1 18.21 -16.19 7.88
C MET A 1 18.14 -16.11 6.36
N ILE A 2 17.31 -15.22 5.80
CA ILE A 2 17.04 -15.16 4.35
C ILE A 2 17.28 -13.73 3.88
N THR A 3 18.22 -13.57 2.95
CA THR A 3 18.59 -12.30 2.32
C THR A 3 17.90 -12.18 0.96
N PHE A 4 17.28 -11.04 0.67
CA PHE A 4 16.71 -10.74 -0.65
C PHE A 4 17.59 -9.72 -1.40
N PRO A 5 17.86 -9.93 -2.70
CA PRO A 5 18.55 -8.95 -3.55
C PRO A 5 17.60 -7.84 -4.06
N PRO A 6 18.12 -6.71 -4.56
CA PRO A 6 17.31 -5.51 -4.76
C PRO A 6 16.93 -5.21 -6.23
N TYR A 7 15.75 -4.58 -6.39
CA TYR A 7 15.20 -3.86 -7.56
C TYR A 7 15.01 -4.59 -8.91
N ALA A 8 13.73 -4.72 -9.32
CA ALA A 8 13.33 -4.82 -10.74
C ALA A 8 11.90 -4.25 -10.97
N THR A 9 11.66 -3.74 -12.18
CA THR A 9 10.47 -2.97 -12.60
C THR A 9 10.19 -3.21 -14.10
N TRP A 10 9.02 -2.92 -14.68
CA TRP A 10 7.81 -2.20 -14.22
C TRP A 10 6.55 -2.77 -14.93
N ILE A 11 5.38 -2.59 -14.29
CA ILE A 11 4.05 -2.38 -14.91
C ILE A 11 3.28 -3.59 -15.50
N ARG A 12 1.98 -3.53 -15.19
CA ARG A 12 0.84 -4.38 -15.55
C ARG A 12 0.53 -4.40 -17.05
N THR A 13 -0.16 -5.46 -17.50
CA THR A 13 -1.56 -5.38 -17.96
C THR A 13 -2.17 -6.79 -17.90
N ALA A 14 -3.44 -6.91 -17.52
CA ALA A 14 -4.18 -8.16 -17.53
C ALA A 14 -5.38 -8.03 -18.45
N GLU A 15 -5.54 -8.96 -19.39
CA GLU A 15 -6.81 -9.62 -19.73
C GLU A 15 -6.54 -10.75 -20.72
N PHE A 16 -7.14 -11.92 -20.50
CA PHE A 16 -6.96 -13.11 -21.35
C PHE A 16 -8.32 -13.56 -21.89
N VAL A 17 -8.66 -13.13 -23.11
CA VAL A 17 -9.91 -13.51 -23.77
C VAL A 17 -9.75 -14.88 -24.41
N LEU A 18 -10.29 -15.91 -23.76
CA LEU A 18 -10.25 -17.30 -24.23
C LEU A 18 -11.47 -17.61 -25.11
N ARG A 19 -11.36 -17.36 -26.43
CA ARG A 19 -12.34 -17.88 -27.41
C ARG A 19 -12.06 -19.35 -27.71
N ARG A 20 -12.99 -20.23 -27.31
CA ARG A 20 -13.00 -21.65 -27.70
C ARG A 20 -13.78 -21.87 -29.01
N THR A 21 -13.07 -22.32 -30.03
CA THR A 21 -13.57 -22.97 -31.26
C THR A 21 -12.40 -23.80 -31.81
N GLY A 22 -12.48 -25.08 -32.14
CA GLY A 22 -13.57 -26.05 -32.09
C GLY A 22 -13.14 -27.31 -32.89
N PHE A 23 -13.84 -28.43 -32.71
CA PHE A 23 -13.72 -29.69 -33.47
C PHE A 23 -12.43 -30.55 -33.34
N GLY A 24 -12.65 -31.76 -32.85
CA GLY A 24 -11.81 -32.94 -33.02
C GLY A 24 -12.66 -34.19 -32.87
N PHE A 25 -13.11 -34.78 -33.98
CA PHE A 25 -13.69 -36.13 -34.01
C PHE A 25 -12.59 -37.17 -33.76
N PHE A 26 -12.82 -38.19 -32.92
CA PHE A 26 -12.72 -39.63 -33.29
C PHE A 26 -12.93 -40.59 -32.09
N VAL A 27 -13.87 -41.54 -32.29
CA VAL A 27 -13.83 -42.98 -31.91
C VAL A 27 -13.58 -43.44 -30.45
N LEU A 28 -14.69 -43.90 -29.84
CA LEU A 28 -14.89 -45.21 -29.18
C LEU A 28 -13.66 -46.06 -28.78
N ALA A 29 -13.58 -46.36 -27.47
CA ALA A 29 -13.29 -47.72 -26.98
C ALA A 29 -13.92 -47.94 -25.59
N VAL A 30 -14.73 -48.98 -25.43
CA VAL A 30 -15.32 -49.38 -24.15
C VAL A 30 -14.41 -50.43 -23.50
N CYS A 31 -13.96 -50.19 -22.27
CA CYS A 31 -13.42 -51.23 -21.39
C CYS A 31 -13.88 -50.99 -19.95
N SER A 32 -14.71 -51.90 -19.43
CA SER A 32 -15.15 -51.91 -18.04
C SER A 32 -14.02 -52.35 -17.11
N VAL A 33 -13.43 -51.40 -16.39
CA VAL A 33 -12.90 -51.63 -15.05
C VAL A 33 -13.43 -50.50 -14.17
N PHE A 34 -14.27 -50.84 -13.19
CA PHE A 34 -14.79 -49.88 -12.21
C PHE A 34 -13.71 -49.56 -11.15
N CYS A 35 -12.56 -49.07 -11.61
CA CYS A 35 -11.69 -48.29 -10.74
C CYS A 35 -12.45 -47.02 -10.38
N LEU A 36 -13.01 -46.97 -9.18
CA LEU A 36 -13.20 -45.71 -8.49
C LEU A 36 -11.81 -45.10 -8.31
N ASN A 37 -11.35 -44.40 -9.34
CA ASN A 37 -10.41 -43.30 -9.19
C ASN A 37 -11.15 -42.25 -8.37
N VAL A 38 -11.16 -42.45 -7.05
CA VAL A 38 -11.23 -41.36 -6.10
C VAL A 38 -10.00 -40.54 -6.40
N LEU A 39 -10.17 -39.60 -7.33
CA LEU A 39 -9.21 -38.56 -7.63
C LEU A 39 -9.24 -37.68 -6.38
N SER A 40 -8.51 -38.12 -5.36
CA SER A 40 -8.16 -37.32 -4.21
C SER A 40 -7.32 -36.19 -4.76
N ALA A 41 -7.99 -35.13 -5.18
CA ALA A 41 -7.38 -33.85 -5.41
C ALA A 41 -6.75 -33.48 -4.08
N ALA A 42 -5.45 -33.75 -3.95
CA ALA A 42 -4.69 -33.50 -2.74
C ALA A 42 -4.97 -32.06 -2.36
N ALA A 43 -5.70 -31.87 -1.24
CA ALA A 43 -6.18 -30.56 -0.85
C ALA A 43 -4.95 -29.68 -0.67
N ALA A 44 -4.78 -28.70 -1.57
CA ALA A 44 -3.60 -27.86 -1.60
C ALA A 44 -3.41 -27.24 -0.21
N GLU A 45 -2.19 -27.36 0.34
CA GLU A 45 -1.93 -26.88 1.68
C GLU A 45 -2.28 -25.39 1.77
N THR A 46 -3.05 -25.02 2.80
CA THR A 46 -3.51 -23.65 3.02
C THR A 46 -2.91 -23.09 4.29
N HIS A 47 -2.52 -21.82 4.25
CA HIS A 47 -1.85 -21.14 5.33
C HIS A 47 -2.64 -19.91 5.78
N THR A 48 -2.77 -19.72 7.09
CA THR A 48 -3.38 -18.52 7.68
C THR A 48 -2.33 -17.42 7.78
N LEU A 49 -2.49 -16.34 7.01
CA LEU A 49 -1.58 -15.20 7.04
C LEU A 49 -1.97 -14.22 8.16
N ARG A 50 -1.07 -13.98 9.11
CA ARG A 50 -1.24 -12.98 10.18
C ARG A 50 0.06 -12.22 10.41
N TYR A 51 -0.05 -10.93 10.75
CA TYR A 51 1.07 -10.16 11.26
C TYR A 51 1.43 -10.66 12.67
N ARG A 52 2.74 -10.65 12.97
CA ARG A 52 3.29 -10.99 14.28
C ARG A 52 4.39 -9.98 14.61
N PHE A 53 4.06 -9.01 15.44
CA PHE A 53 4.96 -7.94 15.87
C PHE A 53 5.67 -8.31 17.18
N ALA A 54 6.81 -7.70 17.45
CA ALA A 54 7.49 -7.76 18.75
C ALA A 54 7.56 -6.36 19.40
N PRO A 55 7.39 -6.24 20.74
CA PRO A 55 7.65 -4.99 21.44
C PRO A 55 9.07 -4.47 21.20
N GLY A 56 9.21 -3.18 20.89
CA GLY A 56 10.49 -2.55 20.54
C GLY A 56 10.93 -2.74 19.08
N GLU A 57 10.26 -3.58 18.30
CA GLU A 57 10.49 -3.70 16.85
C GLU A 57 10.29 -2.35 16.15
N THR A 58 11.12 -2.07 15.14
CA THR A 58 10.96 -0.89 14.28
C THR A 58 10.84 -1.34 12.83
N LEU A 59 9.70 -1.05 12.22
CA LEU A 59 9.45 -1.32 10.81
C LEU A 59 9.70 -0.04 10.01
N CYS A 60 10.45 -0.18 8.92
CA CYS A 60 10.85 0.92 8.04
C CYS A 60 10.41 0.64 6.60
N TRP A 61 9.90 1.65 5.90
CA TRP A 61 9.67 1.56 4.45
C TRP A 61 9.78 2.90 3.75
N GLU A 62 10.16 2.82 2.49
CA GLU A 62 10.22 3.95 1.57
C GLU A 62 8.88 4.11 0.86
N VAL A 63 8.38 5.34 0.75
CA VAL A 63 7.22 5.69 -0.08
C VAL A 63 7.61 6.78 -1.04
N ILE A 64 7.48 6.48 -2.34
CA ILE A 64 7.62 7.43 -3.44
C ILE A 64 6.21 7.80 -3.94
N HIS A 65 5.76 9.00 -3.63
CA HIS A 65 4.52 9.57 -4.12
C HIS A 65 4.80 10.53 -5.29
N ARG A 66 4.07 10.37 -6.41
CA ARG A 66 4.15 11.24 -7.58
C ARG A 66 2.75 11.72 -7.94
N GLY A 67 2.58 13.04 -8.03
CA GLY A 67 1.33 13.65 -8.45
C GLY A 67 1.57 14.60 -9.62
N LYS A 68 0.69 14.54 -10.63
CA LYS A 68 0.54 15.60 -11.62
C LYS A 68 -0.91 16.04 -11.63
N VAL A 69 -1.14 17.34 -11.49
CA VAL A 69 -2.46 17.97 -11.61
C VAL A 69 -2.37 18.95 -12.78
N SER A 70 -3.33 18.88 -13.69
CA SER A 70 -3.45 19.76 -14.85
C SER A 70 -4.81 20.44 -14.78
N ALA A 71 -4.84 21.76 -14.67
CA ALA A 71 -6.07 22.55 -14.65
C ALA A 71 -6.10 23.49 -15.86
N THR A 72 -7.21 23.52 -16.59
CA THR A 72 -7.40 24.41 -17.75
C THR A 72 -8.51 25.40 -17.45
N ILE A 73 -8.16 26.69 -17.38
CA ILE A 73 -9.11 27.79 -17.13
C ILE A 73 -9.09 28.71 -18.35
N SER A 74 -10.25 28.89 -18.99
CA SER A 74 -10.41 29.75 -20.17
C SER A 74 -9.36 29.51 -21.28
N GLY A 75 -9.05 28.24 -21.55
CA GLY A 75 -8.06 27.83 -22.55
C GLY A 75 -6.59 27.90 -22.12
N THR A 76 -6.30 28.42 -20.92
CA THR A 76 -4.93 28.41 -20.35
C THR A 76 -4.76 27.23 -19.42
N SER A 77 -3.81 26.33 -19.73
CA SER A 77 -3.48 25.17 -18.89
C SER A 77 -2.34 25.46 -17.91
N GLN A 78 -2.51 25.07 -16.66
CA GLN A 78 -1.49 25.07 -15.62
C GLN A 78 -1.24 23.65 -15.12
N ASP A 79 0.00 23.21 -15.22
CA ASP A 79 0.47 21.93 -14.68
C ASP A 79 1.16 22.16 -13.33
N THR A 80 0.85 21.30 -12.37
CA THR A 80 1.56 21.17 -11.09
C THR A 80 2.08 19.75 -10.96
N GLU A 81 3.41 19.60 -10.95
CA GLU A 81 4.10 18.34 -10.68
C GLU A 81 4.63 18.32 -9.25
N THR A 82 4.41 17.20 -8.56
CA THR A 82 4.95 16.93 -7.22
C THR A 82 5.59 15.55 -7.17
N LEU A 83 6.69 15.45 -6.44
CA LEU A 83 7.31 14.19 -6.06
C LEU A 83 7.73 14.30 -4.59
N SER A 84 7.39 13.28 -3.81
CA SER A 84 7.83 13.13 -2.42
C SER A 84 8.34 11.71 -2.23
N GLU A 85 9.62 11.59 -1.89
CA GLU A 85 10.26 10.39 -1.37
C GLU A 85 10.27 10.51 0.16
N SER A 86 9.91 9.46 0.90
CA SER A 86 9.84 9.52 2.36
C SER A 86 10.16 8.17 3.00
N LEU A 87 10.98 8.19 4.06
CA LEU A 87 11.20 7.03 4.93
C LEU A 87 10.22 7.10 6.11
N LYS A 88 9.41 6.05 6.25
CA LYS A 88 8.34 5.93 7.25
C LYS A 88 8.67 4.85 8.25
N LEU A 89 8.53 5.19 9.53
CA LEU A 89 8.93 4.35 10.66
C LEU A 89 7.74 4.10 11.59
N TRP A 90 7.52 2.83 11.92
CA TRP A 90 6.66 2.38 13.02
C TRP A 90 7.51 1.76 14.11
N ARG A 91 7.52 2.38 15.30
CA ARG A 91 8.12 1.77 16.49
C ARG A 91 7.01 1.08 17.29
N VAL A 92 7.05 -0.24 17.40
CA VAL A 92 6.10 -1.03 18.19
C VAL A 92 6.35 -0.75 19.67
N ILE A 93 5.35 -0.21 20.36
CA ILE A 93 5.43 0.16 21.79
C ILE A 93 4.69 -0.82 22.69
N ASP A 94 3.70 -1.56 22.16
CA ASP A 94 2.91 -2.55 22.90
C ASP A 94 2.42 -3.65 21.93
N VAL A 95 2.34 -4.89 22.43
CA VAL A 95 1.72 -6.03 21.73
C VAL A 95 0.93 -6.83 22.76
N LYS A 96 -0.38 -6.92 22.54
CA LYS A 96 -1.33 -7.61 23.41
C LYS A 96 -1.33 -9.13 23.18
N PRO A 97 -1.87 -9.93 24.13
CA PRO A 97 -1.93 -11.40 24.00
C PRO A 97 -2.74 -11.91 22.80
N ASP A 98 -3.66 -11.11 22.25
CA ASP A 98 -4.43 -11.40 21.02
C ASP A 98 -3.64 -11.10 19.72
N GLY A 99 -2.40 -10.59 19.84
CA GLY A 99 -1.56 -10.16 18.74
C GLY A 99 -1.85 -8.75 18.22
N THR A 100 -2.81 -8.03 18.82
CA THR A 100 -3.06 -6.62 18.52
C THR A 100 -1.85 -5.78 18.94
N ALA A 101 -1.26 -5.03 18.00
CA ALA A 101 -0.05 -4.24 18.25
C ALA A 101 -0.32 -2.74 18.20
N THR A 102 0.31 -1.98 19.08
CA THR A 102 0.30 -0.52 19.07
C THR A 102 1.70 0.01 18.74
N PHE A 103 1.78 0.95 17.81
CA PHE A 103 3.04 1.57 17.40
C PHE A 103 2.93 3.10 17.32
N GLU A 104 4.08 3.75 17.44
CA GLU A 104 4.25 5.17 17.15
C GLU A 104 4.73 5.33 15.71
N TYR A 105 4.00 6.15 14.94
CA TYR A 105 4.24 6.41 13.53
C TYR A 105 4.91 7.78 13.37
N ARG A 106 6.08 7.78 12.70
CA ARG A 106 6.80 8.99 12.29
C ARG A 106 7.22 8.92 10.82
N VAL A 107 7.46 10.10 10.22
CA VAL A 107 8.28 10.21 9.00
C VAL A 107 9.68 10.58 9.45
N ASP A 108 10.65 9.75 9.10
CA ASP A 108 12.04 9.88 9.55
C ASP A 108 12.83 10.88 8.70
N ASN A 109 12.61 10.84 7.39
CA ASN A 109 13.16 11.81 6.44
C ASN A 109 12.26 11.94 5.20
N VAL A 110 12.41 13.07 4.49
CA VAL A 110 11.74 13.35 3.22
C VAL A 110 12.69 13.99 2.21
N LYS A 111 12.42 13.74 0.94
CA LYS A 111 12.98 14.47 -0.19
C LYS A 111 11.85 14.83 -1.16
N MET A 112 11.65 16.11 -1.37
CA MET A 112 10.50 16.69 -2.05
C MET A 112 10.93 17.58 -3.21
N ARG A 113 10.12 17.57 -4.28
CA ARG A 113 10.16 18.60 -5.34
C ARG A 113 8.76 18.99 -5.78
N GLN A 114 8.61 20.25 -6.16
CA GLN A 114 7.38 20.83 -6.68
C GLN A 114 7.70 21.78 -7.84
N LYS A 115 6.94 21.66 -8.94
CA LYS A 115 7.12 22.49 -10.14
C LYS A 115 5.74 22.91 -10.68
N HIS A 116 5.60 24.18 -11.02
CA HIS A 116 4.44 24.72 -11.73
C HIS A 116 4.83 25.16 -13.15
N THR A 117 3.88 25.22 -14.08
CA THR A 117 4.07 25.87 -15.39
C THR A 117 4.70 27.26 -15.22
N GLY A 118 5.74 27.56 -15.99
CA GLY A 118 6.44 28.86 -15.96
C GLY A 118 7.29 29.15 -14.70
N SER A 119 7.26 28.29 -13.67
CA SER A 119 8.00 28.50 -12.42
C SER A 119 9.30 27.68 -12.37
N LYS A 120 10.29 28.16 -11.61
CA LYS A 120 11.43 27.33 -11.20
C LYS A 120 10.95 26.22 -10.26
N GLU A 121 11.55 25.04 -10.39
CA GLU A 121 11.28 23.92 -9.50
C GLU A 121 11.85 24.21 -8.10
N VAL A 122 11.03 23.98 -7.07
CA VAL A 122 11.42 24.09 -5.66
C VAL A 122 11.73 22.69 -5.13
N ARG A 123 12.81 22.55 -4.36
CA ARG A 123 13.28 21.28 -3.80
C ARG A 123 13.55 21.41 -2.30
N TYR A 124 13.45 20.29 -1.59
CA TYR A 124 13.84 20.17 -0.20
C TYR A 124 14.25 18.73 0.12
N ASN A 125 15.35 18.56 0.84
CA ASN A 125 15.79 17.30 1.44
C ASN A 125 16.07 17.50 2.93
N SER A 126 15.30 16.84 3.79
CA SER A 126 15.40 17.00 5.25
C SER A 126 16.73 16.51 5.84
N GLN A 127 17.53 15.75 5.08
CA GLN A 127 18.84 15.27 5.54
C GLN A 127 20.01 16.22 5.18
N THR A 128 19.83 17.13 4.21
CA THR A 128 20.91 18.00 3.71
C THR A 128 20.62 19.49 3.84
N ASP A 129 19.34 19.88 3.83
CA ASP A 129 18.95 21.27 3.61
C ASP A 129 18.63 21.94 4.95
N ALA A 130 19.58 22.72 5.48
CA ALA A 130 19.46 23.38 6.79
C ALA A 130 18.33 24.44 6.87
N LYS A 131 17.80 24.91 5.75
CA LYS A 131 16.69 25.88 5.68
C LYS A 131 15.63 25.39 4.68
N PRO A 132 14.46 24.93 5.13
CA PRO A 132 13.40 24.51 4.22
C PRO A 132 12.82 25.73 3.47
N PRO A 133 12.51 25.60 2.17
CA PRO A 133 11.66 26.56 1.47
C PRO A 133 10.30 26.71 2.16
N ALA A 134 9.67 27.89 2.07
CA ALA A 134 8.42 28.19 2.77
C ALA A 134 7.31 27.14 2.53
N VAL A 135 7.19 26.63 1.29
CA VAL A 135 6.21 25.60 0.89
C VAL A 135 6.41 24.24 1.59
N PHE A 136 7.59 23.97 2.15
CA PHE A 136 7.93 22.73 2.85
C PHE A 136 8.19 22.93 4.35
N LYS A 137 7.96 24.13 4.90
CA LYS A 137 8.23 24.46 6.31
C LYS A 137 7.49 23.52 7.27
N ASP A 138 6.18 23.37 7.13
CA ASP A 138 5.36 22.52 8.00
C ASP A 138 5.78 21.03 7.95
N VAL A 139 6.30 20.59 6.80
CA VAL A 139 6.83 19.22 6.64
C VAL A 139 8.15 19.10 7.39
N ALA A 140 9.07 20.05 7.22
CA ALA A 140 10.35 20.09 7.92
C ALA A 140 10.17 20.12 9.45
N GLU A 141 9.18 20.85 9.96
CA GLU A 141 8.87 20.92 11.39
C GLU A 141 8.26 19.61 11.94
N ALA A 142 7.67 18.76 11.09
CA ALA A 142 7.05 17.50 11.48
C ALA A 142 7.97 16.26 11.33
N VAL A 143 9.00 16.34 10.50
CA VAL A 143 9.97 15.24 10.31
C VAL A 143 10.70 14.87 11.61
N GLY A 144 10.95 13.58 11.80
CA GLY A 144 11.58 12.99 12.99
C GLY A 144 10.63 12.80 14.19
N LYS A 145 9.47 13.48 14.21
CA LYS A 145 8.52 13.46 15.33
C LYS A 145 7.42 12.41 15.14
N PRO A 146 7.07 11.63 16.17
CA PRO A 146 5.84 10.83 16.16
C PRO A 146 4.60 11.72 15.97
N PHE A 147 3.74 11.37 15.02
CA PHE A 147 2.51 12.13 14.73
C PHE A 147 1.23 11.34 15.02
N SER A 148 1.32 10.02 15.16
CA SER A 148 0.18 9.19 15.54
C SER A 148 0.61 7.97 16.33
N ARG A 149 -0.21 7.59 17.31
CA ARG A 149 -0.19 6.28 17.94
C ARG A 149 -1.32 5.45 17.34
N ILE A 150 -1.00 4.32 16.74
CA ILE A 150 -1.96 3.49 16.01
C ILE A 150 -1.93 2.08 16.56
N THR A 151 -3.12 1.50 16.71
CA THR A 151 -3.32 0.10 17.09
C THR A 151 -3.89 -0.66 15.90
N ILE A 152 -3.26 -1.77 15.51
CA ILE A 152 -3.68 -2.64 14.41
C ILE A 152 -3.95 -4.08 14.88
N ASP A 153 -4.90 -4.74 14.21
CA ASP A 153 -5.17 -6.17 14.39
C ASP A 153 -4.14 -7.06 13.67
N THR A 154 -4.23 -8.36 13.90
CA THR A 154 -3.33 -9.37 13.29
C THR A 154 -3.53 -9.55 11.78
N ARG A 155 -4.47 -8.84 11.14
CA ARG A 155 -4.65 -8.78 9.66
C ARG A 155 -4.24 -7.43 9.07
N GLY A 156 -3.80 -6.46 9.88
CA GLY A 156 -3.42 -5.12 9.44
C GLY A 156 -4.58 -4.10 9.42
N GLY A 157 -5.75 -4.46 9.95
CA GLY A 157 -6.87 -3.55 10.14
C GLY A 157 -6.59 -2.54 11.27
N VAL A 158 -6.91 -1.27 11.05
CA VAL A 158 -6.71 -0.21 12.06
C VAL A 158 -7.86 -0.23 13.06
N VAL A 159 -7.55 -0.61 14.30
CA VAL A 159 -8.50 -0.69 15.42
C VAL A 159 -8.65 0.66 16.13
N LYS A 160 -7.54 1.39 16.30
CA LYS A 160 -7.51 2.73 16.90
C LYS A 160 -6.45 3.59 16.21
N ARG A 161 -6.75 4.87 16.01
CA ARG A 161 -5.77 5.89 15.61
C ARG A 161 -5.91 7.13 16.50
N GLU A 162 -4.89 7.38 17.29
CA GLU A 162 -4.73 8.54 18.17
C GLU A 162 -3.74 9.49 17.50
N GLN A 163 -4.19 10.71 17.19
CA GLN A 163 -3.35 11.74 16.59
C GLN A 163 -2.67 12.53 17.72
N LEU A 164 -1.34 12.59 17.70
CA LEU A 164 -0.57 13.22 18.78
C LEU A 164 -0.52 14.75 18.59
N HIS A 165 -0.31 15.18 17.34
CA HIS A 165 -0.24 16.59 16.93
C HIS A 165 -0.87 16.74 15.54
N ASP A 166 -1.29 17.95 15.17
CA ASP A 166 -1.67 18.24 13.77
C ASP A 166 -0.45 18.61 12.92
N ASN A 167 -0.41 18.10 11.69
CA ASN A 167 0.72 18.24 10.76
C ASN A 167 0.33 17.75 9.35
N PRO A 168 1.15 17.96 8.30
CA PRO A 168 0.82 17.53 6.95
C PRO A 168 0.58 16.02 6.77
N PHE A 169 1.14 15.14 7.62
CA PHE A 169 1.04 13.69 7.45
C PHE A 169 -0.26 13.08 8.00
N THR A 170 -0.98 13.78 8.90
CA THR A 170 -2.23 13.29 9.52
C THR A 170 -3.47 13.50 8.64
N LYS A 171 -3.37 14.37 7.63
CA LYS A 171 -4.48 14.73 6.72
C LYS A 171 -5.05 13.53 5.96
N ASN A 172 -4.20 12.56 5.59
CA ASN A 172 -4.60 11.36 4.87
C ASN A 172 -4.68 10.14 5.80
N LYS A 173 -5.90 9.80 6.25
CA LYS A 173 -6.19 8.69 7.17
C LYS A 173 -6.27 7.30 6.50
N GLY A 174 -5.58 7.12 5.37
CA GLY A 174 -5.64 5.91 4.54
C GLY A 174 -5.15 4.61 5.20
N GLN A 175 -5.20 3.54 4.41
CA GLN A 175 -4.71 2.21 4.77
C GLN A 175 -3.21 2.23 5.12
N LEU A 176 -2.83 1.48 6.15
CA LEU A 176 -1.50 1.52 6.76
C LEU A 176 -0.68 0.26 6.51
N ALA A 177 -1.31 -0.91 6.59
CA ALA A 177 -0.72 -2.22 6.34
C ALA A 177 -1.45 -2.91 5.17
N VAL A 178 -0.83 -3.93 4.59
CA VAL A 178 -1.48 -4.76 3.56
C VAL A 178 -2.57 -5.60 4.25
N PRO A 179 -3.83 -5.56 3.81
CA PRO A 179 -4.92 -6.29 4.46
C PRO A 179 -4.79 -7.79 4.19
N LEU A 180 -4.50 -8.57 5.22
CA LEU A 180 -4.35 -10.02 5.13
C LEU A 180 -5.73 -10.72 5.05
N PRO A 181 -5.82 -11.87 4.36
CA PRO A 181 -7.08 -12.58 4.17
C PRO A 181 -7.60 -13.15 5.49
N GLU A 182 -8.92 -13.16 5.65
CA GLU A 182 -9.55 -13.77 6.82
C GLU A 182 -9.36 -15.29 6.85
N LYS A 183 -9.63 -15.93 5.71
CA LYS A 183 -9.54 -17.39 5.51
C LYS A 183 -8.11 -17.81 5.12
N PRO A 184 -7.71 -19.06 5.40
CA PRO A 184 -6.46 -19.62 4.88
C PRO A 184 -6.37 -19.52 3.35
N VAL A 185 -5.15 -19.38 2.83
CA VAL A 185 -4.88 -19.30 1.39
C VAL A 185 -3.82 -20.31 0.97
N ALA A 186 -3.99 -20.91 -0.21
CA ALA A 186 -2.99 -21.80 -0.81
C ALA A 186 -1.82 -21.00 -1.42
N VAL A 187 -0.68 -21.65 -1.62
CA VAL A 187 0.46 -21.04 -2.32
C VAL A 187 0.06 -20.66 -3.76
N GLY A 188 0.31 -19.40 -4.14
CA GLY A 188 -0.09 -18.85 -5.44
C GLY A 188 -1.53 -18.33 -5.51
N GLN A 189 -2.35 -18.51 -4.48
CA GLN A 189 -3.69 -17.95 -4.41
C GLN A 189 -3.65 -16.43 -4.22
N THR A 190 -4.53 -15.71 -4.93
CA THR A 190 -4.78 -14.28 -4.75
C THR A 190 -6.02 -14.05 -3.88
N TRP A 191 -6.09 -12.90 -3.22
CA TRP A 191 -7.28 -12.43 -2.53
C TRP A 191 -7.54 -10.96 -2.86
N SER A 192 -8.81 -10.57 -2.75
CA SER A 192 -9.27 -9.19 -2.92
C SER A 192 -9.90 -8.71 -1.62
N GLN A 193 -9.79 -7.41 -1.35
CA GLN A 193 -10.43 -6.73 -0.23
C GLN A 193 -11.28 -5.60 -0.84
N PRO A 194 -12.59 -5.51 -0.53
CA PRO A 194 -13.41 -4.40 -1.00
C PRO A 194 -12.90 -3.11 -0.37
N HIS A 195 -12.77 -2.06 -1.18
CA HIS A 195 -12.37 -0.74 -0.73
C HIS A 195 -13.26 0.31 -1.40
N GLU A 196 -14.05 1.01 -0.59
CA GLU A 196 -14.90 2.10 -1.05
C GLU A 196 -14.10 3.41 -1.09
N VAL A 197 -14.30 4.20 -2.16
CA VAL A 197 -13.65 5.51 -2.32
C VAL A 197 -14.74 6.54 -2.53
N ILE A 198 -15.03 7.33 -1.50
CA ILE A 198 -15.94 8.46 -1.61
C ILE A 198 -15.22 9.57 -2.39
N VAL A 199 -15.75 9.89 -3.57
CA VAL A 199 -15.26 11.00 -4.41
C VAL A 199 -16.27 12.14 -4.28
N PRO A 200 -15.95 13.24 -3.57
CA PRO A 200 -16.86 14.37 -3.48
C PRO A 200 -16.99 15.06 -4.84
N LEU A 201 -18.22 15.23 -5.31
CA LEU A 201 -18.52 16.00 -6.52
C LEU A 201 -18.47 17.51 -6.23
N GLU A 202 -17.99 18.30 -7.18
CA GLU A 202 -17.88 19.78 -7.05
C GLU A 202 -19.23 20.47 -6.78
N SER A 203 -20.36 19.81 -7.10
CA SER A 203 -21.72 20.28 -6.84
C SER A 203 -22.25 20.00 -5.43
N GLY A 204 -21.48 19.34 -4.56
CA GLY A 204 -21.90 19.01 -3.18
C GLY A 204 -22.91 17.86 -3.06
N GLY A 205 -23.14 17.10 -4.14
CA GLY A 205 -23.86 15.83 -4.09
C GLY A 205 -22.98 14.69 -3.58
N ILE A 206 -23.54 13.86 -2.70
CA ILE A 206 -23.04 12.53 -2.31
C ILE A 206 -23.74 11.49 -3.19
#